data_AF-A0A1E5JVA8-F1
#
_entry.id   AF-A0A1E5JVA8-F1
#
_cell.length_a   1.000
_cell.length_b   1.000
_cell.length_c   1.000
_cell.angle_alpha   90.00
_cell.angle_beta   90.00
_cell.angle_gamma   90.00
#
_symmetry.space_group_name_H-M   'P 1'
#
loop_
_entity.id
_entity.type
_entity.pdbx_description
1 polymer ?
#
loop_
_entity_poly.entity_id
_entity_poly.type
_entity_poly.pdbx_seq_one_letter_code
_entity_poly.pdbx_strand_id
1 'polypeptide(L)'
;MRYKSFFNQQEDTMDVNLLEKITREKAKIAQFIDSMREVFEKTPDEDEKANRLEVFDTLLLLATYAQAEELENEFQIMLPYNEHSDSITYLCQQLREINGFCQCSFSDQHSVYQDLHAEITPEKKQAVRELLSKEISELIFEKTNTGSICLGI
;
A
#
# COMPACT_ATOMS: atom_id res chain seq x y z
N MET A 1 -24.34 41.37 2.47
CA MET A 1 -23.63 40.18 2.99
C MET A 1 -23.36 39.22 1.84
N ARG A 2 -22.14 39.19 1.29
CA ARG A 2 -21.72 38.31 0.19
C ARG A 2 -20.33 37.74 0.53
N TYR A 3 -20.29 36.81 1.50
CA TYR A 3 -19.04 36.13 1.90
C TYR A 3 -19.21 34.61 2.07
N LYS A 4 -20.40 34.06 1.85
CA LYS A 4 -20.63 32.60 2.00
C LYS A 4 -20.28 31.77 0.75
N SER A 5 -19.99 32.38 -0.40
CA SER A 5 -19.78 31.64 -1.65
C SER A 5 -18.33 31.19 -1.89
N PHE A 6 -17.34 31.85 -1.28
CA PHE A 6 -15.92 31.52 -1.50
C PHE A 6 -15.42 30.41 -0.59
N PHE A 7 -15.98 30.27 0.62
CA PHE A 7 -15.56 29.24 1.57
C PHE A 7 -16.02 27.84 1.17
N ASN A 8 -17.23 27.69 0.62
CA ASN A 8 -17.74 26.38 0.20
C ASN A 8 -17.04 25.81 -1.04
N GLN A 9 -16.46 26.66 -1.90
CA GLN A 9 -15.74 26.17 -3.09
C GLN A 9 -14.35 25.62 -2.76
N GLN A 10 -13.73 26.06 -1.66
CA GLN A 10 -12.38 25.65 -1.27
C GLN A 10 -12.37 24.27 -0.59
N GLU A 11 -13.39 23.96 0.23
CA GLU A 11 -13.54 22.64 0.86
C GLU A 11 -13.81 21.52 -0.16
N ASP A 12 -14.69 21.76 -1.14
CA ASP A 12 -14.99 20.76 -2.18
C ASP A 12 -13.79 20.47 -3.10
N THR A 13 -12.95 21.48 -3.42
CA THR A 13 -11.76 21.27 -4.26
C THR A 13 -10.60 20.58 -3.53
N MET A 14 -10.48 20.81 -2.22
CA MET A 14 -9.41 20.23 -1.40
C MET A 14 -9.63 18.71 -1.22
N ASP A 15 -10.88 18.27 -1.15
CA ASP A 15 -11.24 16.85 -1.08
C ASP A 15 -10.91 16.12 -2.40
N VAL A 16 -11.23 16.72 -3.55
CA VAL A 16 -10.93 16.13 -4.87
C VAL A 16 -9.44 15.94 -5.10
N ASN A 17 -8.61 16.95 -4.82
CA ASN A 17 -7.15 16.86 -5.02
C ASN A 17 -6.53 15.79 -4.09
N LEU A 18 -6.99 15.72 -2.84
CA LEU A 18 -6.55 14.68 -1.91
C LEU A 18 -6.91 13.28 -2.41
N LEU A 19 -8.15 13.07 -2.86
CA LEU A 19 -8.62 11.80 -3.41
C LEU A 19 -7.84 11.41 -4.68
N GLU A 20 -7.52 12.37 -5.55
CA GLU A 20 -6.66 12.13 -6.73
C GLU A 20 -5.27 11.64 -6.32
N LYS A 21 -4.66 12.26 -5.30
CA LYS A 21 -3.35 11.84 -4.79
C LYS A 21 -3.38 10.44 -4.17
N ILE A 22 -4.39 10.13 -3.35
CA ILE A 22 -4.59 8.79 -2.80
C ILE A 22 -4.79 7.77 -3.91
N THR A 23 -5.60 8.10 -4.91
CA THR A 23 -5.83 7.25 -6.09
C THR A 23 -4.54 6.99 -6.85
N ARG A 24 -3.66 8.00 -6.99
CA ARG A 24 -2.35 7.84 -7.64
C ARG A 24 -1.47 6.86 -6.88
N GLU A 25 -1.39 6.96 -5.56
CA GLU A 25 -0.57 6.04 -4.77
C GLU A 25 -1.15 4.61 -4.77
N LYS A 26 -2.48 4.47 -4.68
CA LYS A 26 -3.18 3.19 -4.87
C LYS A 26 -2.85 2.57 -6.24
N ALA A 27 -2.84 3.37 -7.30
CA ALA A 27 -2.51 2.91 -8.65
C ALA A 27 -1.06 2.43 -8.79
N LYS A 28 -0.09 3.07 -8.12
CA LYS A 28 1.31 2.61 -8.11
C LYS A 28 1.45 1.24 -7.46
N ILE A 29 0.78 1.03 -6.33
CA ILE A 29 0.80 -0.27 -5.63
C ILE A 29 0.12 -1.34 -6.48
N ALA A 30 -1.00 -1.01 -7.13
CA ALA A 30 -1.66 -1.92 -8.07
C ALA A 30 -0.73 -2.33 -9.22
N GLN A 31 -0.03 -1.37 -9.83
CA GLN A 31 0.94 -1.63 -10.89
C GLN A 31 2.11 -2.50 -10.42
N PHE A 32 2.61 -2.28 -9.20
CA PHE A 32 3.63 -3.13 -8.60
C PHE A 32 3.14 -4.58 -8.46
N ILE A 33 1.95 -4.79 -7.89
CA ILE A 33 1.36 -6.12 -7.72
C ILE A 33 1.22 -6.83 -9.08
N ASP A 34 0.65 -6.14 -10.06
CA ASP A 34 0.43 -6.69 -11.40
C ASP A 34 1.76 -7.04 -12.10
N SER A 35 2.77 -6.18 -11.95
CA SER A 35 4.11 -6.42 -12.51
C SER A 35 4.80 -7.63 -11.89
N MET A 36 4.72 -7.78 -10.56
CA MET A 36 5.31 -8.93 -9.87
C MET A 36 4.59 -10.24 -10.23
N ARG A 37 3.26 -10.21 -10.33
CA ARG A 37 2.49 -11.37 -10.83
C ARG A 37 2.92 -11.76 -12.23
N GLU A 38 3.09 -10.79 -13.14
CA GLU A 38 3.55 -11.07 -14.50
C GLU A 38 4.96 -11.70 -14.53
N VAL A 39 5.85 -11.28 -13.62
CA VAL A 39 7.18 -11.89 -13.45
C VAL A 39 7.05 -13.35 -13.01
N PHE A 40 6.21 -13.63 -12.01
CA PHE A 40 6.04 -15.00 -11.52
C PHE A 40 5.30 -15.91 -12.51
N GLU A 41 4.34 -15.39 -13.28
CA GLU A 41 3.65 -16.13 -14.35
C GLU A 41 4.59 -16.62 -15.47
N LYS A 42 5.75 -15.98 -15.64
CA LYS A 42 6.78 -16.41 -16.60
C LYS A 42 7.64 -17.57 -16.07
N THR A 43 7.42 -18.03 -14.84
CA THR A 43 8.12 -19.19 -14.28
C THR A 43 7.70 -20.46 -15.06
N PRO A 44 8.63 -21.19 -15.70
CA PRO A 44 8.28 -22.32 -16.57
C PRO A 44 7.72 -23.54 -15.83
N ASP A 45 8.15 -23.73 -14.58
CA ASP A 45 7.68 -24.82 -13.73
C ASP A 45 6.36 -24.40 -13.06
N GLU A 46 5.30 -25.18 -13.30
CA GLU A 46 3.95 -24.85 -12.83
C GLU A 46 3.81 -24.95 -11.29
N ASP A 47 4.50 -25.89 -10.66
CA ASP A 47 4.47 -26.07 -9.21
C ASP A 47 5.23 -24.94 -8.52
N GLU A 48 6.40 -24.58 -9.07
CA GLU A 48 7.19 -23.43 -8.60
C GLU A 48 6.44 -22.12 -8.83
N LYS A 49 5.77 -21.95 -9.97
CA LYS A 49 4.93 -20.79 -10.28
C LYS A 49 3.81 -20.62 -9.26
N ALA A 50 3.06 -21.69 -8.99
CA ALA A 50 1.98 -21.67 -8.02
C ALA A 50 2.49 -21.30 -6.62
N ASN A 51 3.61 -21.91 -6.20
CA ASN A 51 4.25 -21.60 -4.92
C ASN A 51 4.72 -20.13 -4.83
N ARG A 52 5.36 -19.59 -5.88
CA ARG A 52 5.81 -18.19 -5.91
C ARG A 52 4.64 -17.20 -5.81
N LEU A 53 3.54 -17.48 -6.50
CA LEU A 53 2.32 -16.66 -6.43
C LEU A 53 1.66 -16.74 -5.05
N GLU A 54 1.59 -17.93 -4.44
CA GLU A 54 1.03 -18.12 -3.10
C GLU A 54 1.87 -17.41 -2.02
N VAL A 55 3.20 -17.54 -2.09
CA VAL A 55 4.13 -16.83 -1.21
C VAL A 55 3.97 -15.32 -1.38
N PHE A 56 3.87 -14.84 -2.62
CA PHE A 56 3.67 -13.41 -2.87
C PHE A 56 2.35 -12.88 -2.28
N ASP A 57 1.25 -13.61 -2.46
CA ASP A 57 -0.06 -13.24 -1.89
C ASP A 57 -0.02 -13.25 -0.36
N THR A 58 0.66 -14.23 0.23
CA THR A 58 0.86 -14.31 1.68
C THR A 58 1.66 -13.10 2.20
N LEU A 59 2.74 -12.73 1.53
CA LEU A 59 3.55 -11.57 1.90
C LEU A 59 2.80 -10.25 1.73
N LEU A 60 1.99 -10.11 0.69
CA LEU A 60 1.10 -8.95 0.49
C LEU A 60 0.10 -8.82 1.64
N LEU A 61 -0.54 -9.94 2.04
CA LEU A 61 -1.45 -9.96 3.16
C LEU A 61 -0.75 -9.61 4.47
N LEU A 62 0.39 -10.22 4.75
CA LEU A 62 1.19 -9.90 5.93
C LEU A 62 1.56 -8.42 5.98
N ALA A 63 1.90 -7.81 4.85
CA ALA A 63 2.20 -6.39 4.78
C ALA A 63 1.03 -5.51 5.24
N THR A 64 -0.23 -5.96 5.17
CA THR A 64 -1.36 -5.13 5.61
C THR A 64 -1.53 -5.08 7.14
N TYR A 65 -1.18 -6.14 7.86
CA TYR A 65 -1.49 -6.26 9.29
C TYR A 65 -0.31 -6.57 10.22
N ALA A 66 0.78 -7.16 9.71
CA ALA A 66 1.89 -7.59 10.54
C ALA A 66 2.72 -6.39 11.01
N GLN A 67 3.38 -6.55 12.17
CA GLN A 67 4.41 -5.60 12.59
C GLN A 67 5.62 -5.69 11.66
N ALA A 68 6.37 -4.59 11.52
CA ALA A 68 7.52 -4.53 10.61
C ALA A 68 8.57 -5.62 10.88
N GLU A 69 8.80 -5.96 12.16
CA GLU A 69 9.72 -7.03 12.56
C GLU A 69 9.21 -8.42 12.16
N GLU A 70 7.91 -8.66 12.29
CA GLU A 70 7.27 -9.93 11.88
C GLU A 70 7.36 -10.11 10.37
N LEU A 71 7.08 -9.03 9.61
CA LEU A 71 7.21 -9.03 8.16
C LEU A 71 8.65 -9.31 7.71
N GLU A 72 9.65 -8.72 8.37
CA GLU A 72 11.06 -8.98 8.05
C GLU A 72 11.46 -10.43 8.33
N ASN A 73 10.98 -11.00 9.45
CA ASN A 73 11.22 -12.42 9.75
C ASN A 73 10.64 -13.33 8.67
N GLU A 74 9.43 -13.02 8.19
CA GLU A 74 8.80 -13.80 7.10
C GLU A 74 9.56 -13.66 5.78
N PHE A 75 10.17 -12.50 5.48
CA PHE A 75 11.07 -12.41 4.32
C PHE A 75 12.24 -13.40 4.41
N GLN A 76 12.82 -13.57 5.60
CA GLN A 76 13.95 -14.49 5.81
C GLN A 76 13.54 -15.97 5.72
N ILE A 77 12.28 -16.29 6.03
CA ILE A 77 11.75 -17.65 6.01
C ILE A 77 11.28 -18.04 4.61
N MET A 78 10.51 -17.15 3.96
CA MET A 78 9.83 -17.47 2.71
C MET A 78 10.65 -17.18 1.46
N LEU A 79 11.65 -16.29 1.54
CA LEU A 79 12.49 -15.94 0.39
C LEU A 79 13.87 -16.60 0.51
N PRO A 80 14.36 -17.27 -0.56
CA PRO A 80 15.62 -17.99 -0.49
C PRO A 80 16.80 -17.03 -0.27
N TYR A 81 17.58 -17.29 0.80
CA TYR A 81 18.79 -16.55 1.19
C TYR A 81 19.84 -16.38 0.07
N ASN A 82 19.80 -17.25 -0.94
CA ASN A 82 20.84 -17.36 -1.96
C ASN A 82 20.53 -16.54 -3.22
N GLU A 83 19.36 -15.90 -3.28
CA GLU A 83 18.97 -15.01 -4.37
C GLU A 83 18.81 -13.59 -3.83
N HIS A 84 19.93 -12.93 -3.51
CA HIS A 84 19.98 -11.46 -3.50
C HIS A 84 19.91 -10.93 -4.94
N SER A 85 18.87 -11.32 -5.66
CA SER A 85 18.54 -10.74 -6.96
C SER A 85 17.92 -9.37 -6.73
N ASP A 86 18.20 -8.44 -7.64
CA ASP A 86 17.62 -7.08 -7.60
C ASP A 86 16.07 -7.13 -7.50
N SER A 87 15.45 -8.17 -8.06
CA SER A 87 14.00 -8.43 -7.99
C SER A 87 13.51 -8.74 -6.58
N ILE A 88 14.23 -9.56 -5.81
CA ILE A 88 13.85 -9.89 -4.42
C ILE A 88 14.07 -8.68 -3.51
N THR A 89 15.18 -7.95 -3.70
CA THR A 89 15.41 -6.69 -2.97
C THR A 89 14.32 -5.66 -3.27
N TYR A 90 13.95 -5.51 -4.54
CA TYR A 90 12.85 -4.63 -4.95
C TYR A 90 11.51 -5.05 -4.34
N LEU A 91 11.18 -6.35 -4.39
CA LEU A 91 9.99 -6.92 -3.78
C LEU A 91 9.89 -6.58 -2.29
N CYS A 92 10.94 -6.89 -1.51
CA CYS A 92 10.95 -6.61 -0.07
C CYS A 92 10.83 -5.11 0.21
N GLN A 93 11.47 -4.24 -0.59
CA GLN A 93 11.36 -2.80 -0.42
C GLN A 93 9.92 -2.31 -0.64
N GLN A 94 9.24 -2.78 -1.69
CA GLN A 94 7.85 -2.42 -1.96
C GLN A 94 6.90 -2.96 -0.88
N LEU A 95 7.14 -4.16 -0.36
CA LEU A 95 6.33 -4.72 0.73
C LEU A 95 6.50 -3.96 2.05
N ARG A 96 7.73 -3.52 2.39
CA ARG A 96 7.95 -2.62 3.55
C ARG A 96 7.24 -1.28 3.37
N GLU A 97 7.24 -0.74 2.16
CA GLU A 97 6.53 0.50 1.84
C GLU A 97 5.02 0.35 2.07
N ILE A 98 4.43 -0.72 1.54
CA ILE A 98 3.02 -1.07 1.75
C ILE A 98 2.72 -1.21 3.25
N ASN A 99 3.56 -1.93 3.99
CA ASN A 99 3.38 -2.10 5.43
C ASN A 99 3.44 -0.78 6.19
N GLY A 100 4.35 0.11 5.83
CA GLY A 100 4.43 1.44 6.44
C GLY A 100 3.16 2.27 6.22
N PHE A 101 2.54 2.16 5.05
CA PHE A 101 1.23 2.79 4.79
C PHE A 101 0.10 2.13 5.56
N CYS A 102 -0.04 0.81 5.50
CA CYS A 102 -1.13 0.09 6.16
C CYS A 102 -1.08 0.26 7.69
N GLN A 103 0.12 0.22 8.30
CA GLN A 103 0.31 0.43 9.74
C GLN A 103 0.38 1.92 10.15
N CYS A 104 0.23 2.85 9.20
CA CYS A 104 0.37 4.30 9.43
C CYS A 104 1.69 4.70 10.12
N SER A 105 2.76 3.90 9.98
CA SER A 105 3.98 4.00 10.79
C SER A 105 4.99 5.03 10.27
N PHE A 106 4.81 5.50 9.03
CA PHE A 106 5.71 6.48 8.44
C PHE A 106 5.59 7.88 9.07
N SER A 107 6.72 8.59 9.15
CA SER A 107 6.74 9.96 9.65
C SER A 107 6.12 10.95 8.64
N ASP A 108 5.76 12.16 9.10
CA ASP A 108 5.31 13.25 8.22
C ASP A 108 6.36 13.68 7.18
N GLN A 109 7.63 13.27 7.34
CA GLN A 109 8.70 13.54 6.36
C GLN A 109 8.73 12.54 5.20
N HIS A 110 7.90 11.51 5.26
CA HIS A 110 7.75 10.57 4.16
C HIS A 110 7.23 11.30 2.92
N SER A 111 7.84 11.08 1.75
CA SER A 111 7.57 11.85 0.53
C SER A 111 6.09 11.84 0.13
N VAL A 112 5.43 10.68 0.25
CA VAL A 112 4.00 10.53 0.00
C VAL A 112 3.15 11.34 0.99
N TYR A 113 3.53 11.36 2.27
CA TYR A 113 2.81 12.14 3.28
C TYR A 113 3.08 13.64 3.18
N GLN A 114 4.28 14.05 2.76
CA GLN A 114 4.54 15.45 2.46
C GLN A 114 3.65 15.97 1.33
N ASP A 115 3.48 15.18 0.26
CA ASP A 115 2.59 15.52 -0.86
C ASP A 115 1.12 15.52 -0.42
N LEU A 116 0.68 14.50 0.33
CA LEU A 116 -0.70 14.40 0.82
C LEU A 116 -1.05 15.48 1.84
N HIS A 117 -0.12 15.85 2.73
CA HIS A 117 -0.38 16.81 3.80
C HIS A 117 -0.13 18.28 3.42
N ALA A 118 0.36 18.56 2.21
CA ALA A 118 0.76 19.90 1.80
C ALA A 118 -0.31 20.99 2.03
N GLU A 119 -1.59 20.62 1.94
CA GLU A 119 -2.74 21.52 2.06
C GLU A 119 -3.67 21.15 3.23
N ILE A 120 -3.21 20.28 4.14
CA ILE A 120 -4.04 19.68 5.20
C ILE A 120 -3.64 20.19 6.57
N THR A 121 -4.63 20.43 7.43
CA THR A 121 -4.38 20.84 8.83
C THR A 121 -3.83 19.68 9.66
N PRO A 122 -3.02 19.92 10.70
CA PRO A 122 -2.45 18.87 11.54
C PRO A 122 -3.49 17.88 12.09
N GLU A 123 -4.69 18.36 12.42
CA GLU A 123 -5.78 17.56 12.99
C GLU A 123 -6.36 16.55 11.98
N LYS A 124 -6.24 16.83 10.68
CA LYS A 124 -6.77 15.97 9.60
C LYS A 124 -5.75 14.97 9.07
N LYS A 125 -4.45 15.13 9.38
CA LYS A 125 -3.38 14.24 8.87
C LYS A 125 -3.61 12.77 9.23
N GLN A 126 -4.07 12.50 10.45
CA GLN A 126 -4.34 11.13 10.90
C GLN A 126 -5.46 10.47 10.09
N ALA A 127 -6.56 11.20 9.84
CA ALA A 127 -7.65 10.70 9.02
C ALA A 127 -7.21 10.41 7.57
N VAL A 128 -6.28 11.20 7.02
CA VAL A 128 -5.72 10.95 5.68
C VAL A 128 -4.84 9.70 5.66
N ARG A 129 -4.03 9.47 6.70
CA ARG A 129 -3.22 8.25 6.85
C ARG A 129 -4.12 7.02 6.90
N GLU A 130 -5.19 7.09 7.70
CA GLU A 130 -6.19 6.02 7.82
C GLU A 130 -6.91 5.77 6.50
N LEU A 131 -7.29 6.81 5.77
CA LEU A 131 -7.91 6.67 4.45
C LEU A 131 -6.97 6.00 3.45
N LEU A 132 -5.71 6.43 3.38
CA LEU A 132 -4.72 5.79 2.51
C LEU A 132 -4.46 4.32 2.91
N SER A 133 -4.28 4.06 4.20
CA SER A 133 -4.11 2.72 4.76
C SER A 133 -5.27 1.80 4.35
N LYS A 134 -6.50 2.29 4.52
CA LYS A 134 -7.71 1.55 4.15
C LYS A 134 -7.77 1.25 2.66
N GLU A 135 -7.57 2.26 1.80
CA GLU A 135 -7.63 2.10 0.35
C GLU A 135 -6.59 1.12 -0.19
N ILE A 136 -5.39 1.11 0.39
CA ILE A 136 -4.33 0.16 0.04
C ILE A 136 -4.66 -1.25 0.54
N SER A 137 -5.15 -1.37 1.77
CA SER A 137 -5.51 -2.67 2.35
C SER A 137 -6.66 -3.33 1.56
N GLU A 138 -7.68 -2.56 1.20
CA GLU A 138 -8.79 -3.03 0.35
C GLU A 138 -8.31 -3.47 -1.03
N LEU A 139 -7.42 -2.70 -1.67
CA LEU A 139 -6.79 -3.11 -2.94
C LEU A 139 -6.08 -4.46 -2.80
N ILE A 140 -5.34 -4.68 -1.71
CA ILE A 140 -4.61 -5.93 -1.50
C ILE A 140 -5.58 -7.09 -1.30
N PHE A 141 -6.62 -6.92 -0.48
CA PHE A 141 -7.65 -7.94 -0.29
C PHE A 141 -8.35 -8.31 -1.59
N GLU A 142 -8.70 -7.31 -2.42
CA GLU A 142 -9.24 -7.54 -3.77
C GLU A 142 -8.25 -8.33 -4.65
N LYS A 143 -6.97 -7.93 -4.66
CA LYS A 143 -5.95 -8.54 -5.50
C LYS A 143 -5.56 -9.94 -5.06
N THR A 144 -5.70 -10.30 -3.78
CA THR A 144 -5.40 -11.63 -3.24
C THR A 144 -6.64 -12.52 -3.12
N ASN A 145 -7.81 -12.07 -3.61
CA ASN A 145 -9.10 -12.74 -3.43
C ASN A 145 -9.43 -13.08 -1.97
N THR A 146 -8.82 -12.37 -1.02
CA THR A 146 -9.15 -12.47 0.39
C THR A 146 -10.38 -11.61 0.57
N GLY A 147 -11.53 -12.22 0.87
CA GLY A 147 -12.77 -11.46 1.03
C GLY A 147 -12.53 -10.27 1.95
N SER A 148 -12.89 -9.06 1.50
CA SER A 148 -12.88 -7.83 2.31
C SER A 148 -13.80 -8.03 3.50
N ILE A 149 -13.33 -8.75 4.51
CA ILE A 149 -13.93 -8.74 5.82
C ILE A 149 -13.58 -7.34 6.31
N CYS A 150 -14.54 -6.42 6.16
CA CYS A 150 -14.56 -5.16 6.88
C CYS A 150 -14.01 -5.40 8.28
N LEU A 151 -12.75 -5.04 8.52
CA LEU A 151 -12.24 -4.82 9.86
C LEU A 151 -12.87 -3.50 10.31
N GLY A 152 -14.17 -3.58 10.63
CA GLY A 152 -14.87 -2.58 11.39
C GLY A 152 -14.36 -2.68 12.82
N ILE A 153 -13.36 -1.86 13.13
CA ILE A 153 -12.98 -1.52 14.50
C ILE A 153 -12.77 -0.01 14.54
#